data_AF-A0A9E2WTK5-F1
#
_entry.id   AF-A0A9E2WTK5-F1
#
_cell.length_a   1.000
_cell.length_b   1.000
_cell.length_c   1.000
_cell.angle_alpha   90.00
_cell.angle_beta   90.00
_cell.angle_gamma   90.00
#
_symmetry.space_group_name_H-M   'P 1'
#
loop_
_entity.id
_entity.type
_entity.pdbx_description
1 polymer ?
#
loop_
_entity_poly.entity_id
_entity_poly.type
_entity_poly.pdbx_seq_one_letter_code
_entity_poly.pdbx_strand_id
1 'polypeptide(L)'
;MKKKLIIFTHGGGRLANQMTNHAHLIAFQKEHGNLFEVVNIAFGPFSELFRDMQSRKIPQIPHGGHRLKVFTSIVGQIVKPREYKMTFFNQVLRLIHCLFRILPFSQSIKYGRESSYLKFLPGKSLENFDFNSLDTLNLLKEKRITALAGWPIRSWELFRKHEAIIRSSFAIRNDFMRNAESLINPLKSKYDILCGVLIRQDDYRTWAKGMYFFSTEEYVVFMKQVANSFPNQKIGFVIASDEPQEPQKFEALNVYFTSGAALGSAHFIESFAELSLCDYVMTPPSTFGVWAAFLGNVPIIPIYESDQDIKSANFLKNHIYDCLEHPHMSVSVS
;
A
#
# COMPACT_ATOMS: atom_id res chain seq x y z
N MET A 1 -34.14 -0.34 -2.15
CA MET A 1 -33.68 -0.89 -0.84
C MET A 1 -32.59 0.00 -0.27
N LYS A 2 -32.47 0.15 1.06
CA LYS A 2 -31.37 0.91 1.68
C LYS A 2 -30.06 0.11 1.57
N LYS A 3 -28.97 0.77 1.17
CA LYS A 3 -27.63 0.16 1.11
C LYS A 3 -27.19 -0.39 2.47
N LYS A 4 -26.39 -1.44 2.46
CA LYS A 4 -25.73 -2.02 3.63
C LYS A 4 -24.41 -1.29 3.87
N LEU A 5 -24.11 -0.96 5.12
CA LEU A 5 -22.89 -0.21 5.47
C LEU A 5 -21.79 -1.16 5.94
N ILE A 6 -20.60 -1.05 5.37
CA ILE A 6 -19.39 -1.74 5.80
C ILE A 6 -18.43 -0.70 6.36
N ILE A 7 -18.02 -0.89 7.60
CA ILE A 7 -17.02 -0.06 8.28
C ILE A 7 -15.77 -0.91 8.44
N PHE A 8 -14.74 -0.63 7.63
CA PHE A 8 -13.45 -1.28 7.75
C PHE A 8 -12.61 -0.59 8.83
N THR A 9 -12.28 -1.33 9.89
CA THR A 9 -11.74 -0.77 11.14
C THR A 9 -10.24 -1.00 11.32
N HIS A 10 -9.71 -2.16 10.92
CA HIS A 10 -8.30 -2.52 11.11
C HIS A 10 -7.77 -3.46 10.03
N GLY A 11 -6.46 -3.37 9.76
CA GLY A 11 -5.72 -4.23 8.83
C GLY A 11 -4.50 -3.51 8.28
N GLY A 12 -3.56 -4.20 7.63
CA GLY A 12 -2.50 -3.59 6.81
C GLY A 12 -1.29 -3.00 7.55
N GLY A 13 -1.46 -2.28 8.66
CA GLY A 13 -0.32 -1.68 9.37
C GLY A 13 0.28 -0.48 8.62
N ARG A 14 1.44 -0.66 7.97
CA ARG A 14 2.17 0.39 7.23
C ARG A 14 1.45 0.82 5.94
N LEU A 15 1.85 1.96 5.37
CA LEU A 15 1.18 2.63 4.24
C LEU A 15 0.84 1.68 3.08
N ALA A 16 1.83 1.01 2.47
CA ALA A 16 1.60 0.26 1.24
C ALA A 16 0.62 -0.92 1.45
N ASN A 17 0.68 -1.58 2.61
CA ASN A 17 -0.31 -2.60 2.96
C ASN A 17 -1.70 -1.99 3.15
N GLN A 18 -1.79 -0.83 3.80
CA GLN A 18 -3.05 -0.10 3.94
C GLN A 18 -3.63 0.31 2.59
N MET A 19 -2.77 0.71 1.64
CA MET A 19 -3.16 0.98 0.26
C MET A 19 -3.72 -0.27 -0.40
N THR A 20 -3.10 -1.45 -0.24
CA THR A 20 -3.63 -2.73 -0.75
C THR A 20 -5.05 -2.98 -0.26
N ASN A 21 -5.28 -2.96 1.06
CA ASN A 21 -6.64 -3.16 1.60
C ASN A 21 -7.63 -2.10 1.09
N HIS A 22 -7.22 -0.83 1.08
CA HIS A 22 -8.09 0.25 0.64
C HIS A 22 -8.42 0.16 -0.86
N ALA A 23 -7.48 -0.29 -1.69
CA ALA A 23 -7.69 -0.53 -3.11
C ALA A 23 -8.73 -1.62 -3.38
N HIS A 24 -8.68 -2.73 -2.67
CA HIS A 24 -9.71 -3.77 -2.79
C HIS A 24 -11.08 -3.29 -2.30
N LEU A 25 -11.12 -2.44 -1.28
CA LEU A 25 -12.36 -1.80 -0.81
C LEU A 25 -12.91 -0.79 -1.84
N ILE A 26 -12.05 -0.01 -2.50
CA ILE A 26 -12.43 0.86 -3.64
C ILE A 26 -13.06 0.01 -4.75
N ALA A 27 -12.39 -1.07 -5.13
CA ALA A 27 -12.85 -1.98 -6.17
C ALA A 27 -14.21 -2.59 -5.84
N PHE A 28 -14.37 -3.11 -4.62
CA PHE A 28 -15.62 -3.67 -4.12
C PHE A 28 -16.75 -2.63 -4.09
N GLN A 29 -16.49 -1.42 -3.60
CA GLN A 29 -17.47 -0.34 -3.55
C GLN A 29 -17.88 0.11 -4.96
N LYS A 30 -16.94 0.10 -5.91
CA LYS A 30 -17.23 0.43 -7.31
C LYS A 30 -18.10 -0.63 -7.97
N GLU A 31 -17.83 -1.90 -7.72
CA GLU A 31 -18.61 -3.03 -8.27
C GLU A 31 -20.02 -3.12 -7.66
N HIS A 32 -20.11 -3.06 -6.34
CA HIS A 32 -21.36 -3.36 -5.62
C HIS A 32 -21.97 -2.12 -4.94
N GLY A 33 -21.66 -0.93 -5.45
CA GLY A 33 -22.07 0.33 -4.83
C GLY A 33 -23.58 0.59 -4.84
N ASN A 34 -24.37 -0.18 -5.60
CA ASN A 34 -25.83 -0.20 -5.53
C ASN A 34 -26.35 -0.91 -4.25
N LEU A 35 -25.58 -1.84 -3.70
CA LEU A 35 -25.93 -2.66 -2.54
C LEU A 35 -25.20 -2.23 -1.28
N PHE A 36 -23.94 -1.81 -1.40
CA PHE A 36 -23.07 -1.51 -0.28
C PHE A 36 -22.57 -0.06 -0.30
N GLU A 37 -22.30 0.41 0.91
CA GLU A 37 -21.55 1.61 1.20
C GLU A 37 -20.37 1.21 2.11
N VAL A 38 -19.16 1.62 1.74
CA VAL A 38 -17.92 1.23 2.42
C VAL A 38 -17.26 2.48 2.98
N VAL A 39 -16.90 2.41 4.26
CA VAL A 39 -16.12 3.42 4.96
C VAL A 39 -14.86 2.76 5.49
N ASN A 40 -13.69 3.24 5.09
CA ASN A 40 -12.42 2.71 5.57
C ASN A 40 -11.79 3.65 6.60
N ILE A 41 -12.01 3.34 7.88
CA ILE A 41 -11.46 4.09 9.00
C ILE A 41 -9.97 3.77 9.18
N ALA A 42 -9.56 2.53 8.90
CA ALA A 42 -8.17 2.09 9.04
C ALA A 42 -7.19 2.89 8.16
N PHE A 43 -7.66 3.38 7.01
CA PHE A 43 -6.86 4.19 6.08
C PHE A 43 -6.77 5.67 6.47
N GLY A 44 -7.58 6.14 7.42
CA GLY A 44 -7.66 7.55 7.82
C GLY A 44 -6.31 8.22 8.11
N PRO A 45 -5.38 7.60 8.87
CA PRO A 45 -4.06 8.19 9.13
C PRO A 45 -3.21 8.46 7.87
N PHE A 46 -3.51 7.80 6.75
CA PHE A 46 -2.76 7.94 5.49
C PHE A 46 -3.50 8.77 4.44
N SER A 47 -4.78 9.10 4.65
CA SER A 47 -5.59 9.78 3.63
C SER A 47 -5.05 11.17 3.27
N GLU A 48 -4.39 11.84 4.20
CA GLU A 48 -3.81 13.18 3.96
C GLU A 48 -2.61 13.17 2.99
N LEU A 49 -2.08 11.98 2.66
CA LEU A 49 -1.00 11.81 1.69
C LEU A 49 -1.49 11.83 0.24
N PHE A 50 -2.81 11.73 0.01
CA PHE A 50 -3.42 11.59 -1.32
C PHE A 50 -4.43 12.72 -1.61
N ARG A 51 -4.36 13.27 -2.82
CA ARG A 51 -5.12 14.45 -3.28
C ARG A 51 -6.64 14.25 -3.16
N ASP A 52 -7.13 13.15 -3.70
CA ASP A 52 -8.57 12.85 -3.78
C ASP A 52 -9.18 12.48 -2.42
N MET A 53 -8.33 12.24 -1.43
CA MET A 53 -8.72 11.88 -0.07
C MET A 53 -8.57 13.05 0.92
N GLN A 54 -7.82 14.10 0.58
CA GLN A 54 -7.62 15.29 1.42
C GLN A 54 -8.91 16.09 1.67
N SER A 55 -9.78 16.20 0.65
CA SER A 55 -11.08 16.88 0.77
C SER A 55 -12.15 16.05 1.48
N ARG A 56 -11.87 14.76 1.68
CA ARG A 56 -12.77 13.76 2.25
C ARG A 56 -12.17 13.34 3.59
N LYS A 57 -12.44 14.11 4.66
CA LYS A 57 -11.92 13.91 6.05
C LYS A 57 -12.09 12.49 6.63
N ILE A 58 -12.74 11.57 5.90
CA ILE A 58 -12.64 10.12 6.00
C ILE A 58 -12.69 9.60 4.55
N PRO A 59 -11.73 8.77 4.09
CA PRO A 59 -11.68 8.32 2.70
C PRO A 59 -12.89 7.44 2.40
N GLN A 60 -13.65 7.86 1.38
CA GLN A 60 -14.98 7.37 0.97
C GLN A 60 -16.12 7.66 1.95
N ILE A 61 -16.64 8.90 1.88
CA ILE A 61 -18.02 9.20 2.27
C ILE A 61 -18.73 9.79 1.05
N PRO A 62 -19.57 9.03 0.33
CA PRO A 62 -20.50 9.62 -0.63
C PRO A 62 -21.45 10.58 0.11
N HIS A 63 -21.83 11.69 -0.52
CA HIS A 63 -22.85 12.59 0.01
C HIS A 63 -24.20 11.86 0.11
N GLY A 64 -24.54 11.33 1.29
CA GLY A 64 -25.80 10.62 1.49
C GLY A 64 -26.19 10.41 2.96
N GLY A 65 -27.18 11.17 3.42
CA GLY A 65 -28.00 10.84 4.60
C GLY A 65 -27.60 11.49 5.93
N HIS A 66 -28.59 12.13 6.58
CA HIS A 66 -28.50 12.78 7.90
C HIS A 66 -27.96 11.88 9.03
N ARG A 67 -28.08 10.54 8.91
CA ARG A 67 -27.62 9.56 9.91
C ARG A 67 -26.10 9.37 9.89
N LEU A 68 -25.46 9.52 8.73
CA LEU A 68 -24.02 9.40 8.59
C LEU A 68 -23.32 10.66 9.11
N LYS A 69 -23.90 11.85 8.91
CA LYS A 69 -23.41 13.13 9.48
C LYS A 69 -23.23 13.10 11.00
N VAL A 70 -24.14 12.43 11.73
CA VAL A 70 -24.06 12.29 13.19
C VAL A 70 -22.91 11.35 13.59
N PHE A 71 -22.81 10.18 12.97
CA PHE A 71 -21.73 9.22 13.24
C PHE A 71 -20.35 9.79 12.85
N THR A 72 -20.27 10.52 11.72
CA THR A 72 -19.04 11.18 11.27
C THR A 72 -18.68 12.38 12.12
N SER A 73 -19.63 13.08 12.75
CA SER A 73 -19.33 14.15 13.70
C SER A 73 -18.67 13.57 14.96
N ILE A 74 -19.17 12.43 15.45
CA ILE A 74 -18.61 11.74 16.62
C ILE A 74 -17.25 11.12 16.29
N VAL A 75 -17.14 10.36 15.19
CA VAL A 75 -15.88 9.71 14.80
C VAL A 75 -14.85 10.73 14.28
N GLY A 76 -15.27 11.72 13.48
CA GLY A 76 -14.39 12.74 12.90
C GLY A 76 -13.80 13.72 13.93
N GLN A 77 -14.44 13.91 15.09
CA GLN A 77 -13.83 14.62 16.22
C GLN A 77 -12.75 13.79 16.94
N ILE A 78 -12.82 12.45 16.83
CA ILE A 78 -11.87 11.51 17.45
C ILE A 78 -10.65 11.25 16.53
N VAL A 79 -10.81 11.36 15.21
CA VAL A 79 -9.81 11.03 14.17
C VAL A 79 -8.83 12.18 13.87
N LYS A 80 -8.30 12.86 14.89
CA LYS A 80 -7.09 13.70 14.73
C LYS A 80 -5.94 13.08 15.52
N PRO A 81 -5.17 12.14 14.96
CA PRO A 81 -4.08 11.52 15.70
C PRO A 81 -2.86 12.46 15.72
N ARG A 82 -2.62 13.10 16.86
CA ARG A 82 -1.25 13.31 17.34
C ARG A 82 -0.76 11.98 17.93
N GLU A 83 0.54 11.72 17.85
CA GLU A 83 1.25 10.45 18.09
C GLU A 83 0.83 9.66 19.36
N TYR A 84 0.19 10.29 20.35
CA TYR A 84 -0.24 9.70 21.60
C TYR A 84 -1.69 9.14 21.68
N LYS A 85 -2.46 9.07 20.58
CA LYS A 85 -3.89 8.61 20.62
C LYS A 85 -4.23 7.29 19.90
N MET A 86 -3.26 6.58 19.31
CA MET A 86 -3.56 5.33 18.60
C MET A 86 -4.12 4.23 19.53
N THR A 87 -3.63 4.13 20.77
CA THR A 87 -4.13 3.15 21.74
C THR A 87 -5.59 3.44 22.12
N PHE A 88 -5.94 4.70 22.37
CA PHE A 88 -7.32 5.09 22.67
C PHE A 88 -8.25 4.81 21.49
N PHE A 89 -7.82 5.16 20.28
CA PHE A 89 -8.58 4.92 19.06
C PHE A 89 -8.87 3.44 18.83
N ASN A 90 -7.87 2.58 19.03
CA ASN A 90 -8.05 1.13 18.96
C ASN A 90 -9.07 0.63 20.00
N GLN A 91 -9.06 1.16 21.22
CA GLN A 91 -10.09 0.80 22.21
C GLN A 91 -11.49 1.23 21.79
N VAL A 92 -11.65 2.42 21.21
CA VAL A 92 -12.94 2.86 20.65
C VAL A 92 -13.42 1.91 19.56
N LEU A 93 -12.56 1.53 18.63
CA LEU A 93 -12.92 0.58 17.58
C LEU A 93 -13.24 -0.81 18.14
N ARG A 94 -12.54 -1.26 19.20
CA ARG A 94 -12.87 -2.50 19.90
C ARG A 94 -14.26 -2.45 20.54
N LEU A 95 -14.64 -1.32 21.15
CA LEU A 95 -15.99 -1.11 21.67
C LEU A 95 -17.04 -1.15 20.56
N ILE A 96 -16.77 -0.58 19.38
CA ILE A 96 -17.66 -0.70 18.22
C ILE A 96 -17.87 -2.17 17.84
N HIS A 97 -16.80 -2.97 17.81
CA HIS A 97 -16.88 -4.41 17.54
C HIS A 97 -17.70 -5.16 18.62
N CYS A 98 -17.53 -4.82 19.91
CA CYS A 98 -18.36 -5.37 21.00
C CYS A 98 -19.85 -5.05 20.78
N LEU A 99 -20.17 -3.77 20.55
CA LEU A 99 -21.54 -3.30 20.37
C LEU A 99 -22.19 -3.95 19.15
N PHE A 100 -21.45 -4.08 18.05
CA PHE A 100 -21.98 -4.64 16.81
C PHE A 100 -22.19 -6.15 16.85
N ARG A 101 -21.69 -6.83 17.88
CA ARG A 101 -22.03 -8.23 18.15
C ARG A 101 -23.40 -8.38 18.82
N ILE A 102 -23.83 -7.37 19.57
CA ILE A 102 -25.02 -7.42 20.43
C ILE A 102 -26.24 -6.83 19.70
N LEU A 103 -26.04 -5.74 18.95
CA LEU A 103 -27.13 -5.03 18.29
C LEU A 103 -27.74 -5.88 17.16
N PRO A 104 -29.08 -6.06 17.10
CA PRO A 104 -29.72 -7.02 16.19
C PRO A 104 -29.56 -6.67 14.70
N PHE A 105 -29.29 -5.39 14.39
CA PHE A 105 -29.16 -4.87 13.04
C PHE A 105 -27.72 -4.79 12.53
N SER A 106 -26.72 -5.15 13.34
CA SER A 106 -25.32 -5.13 12.95
C SER A 106 -24.62 -6.46 13.18
N GLN A 107 -23.43 -6.58 12.62
CA GLN A 107 -22.51 -7.68 12.83
C GLN A 107 -21.07 -7.18 12.90
N SER A 108 -20.22 -8.00 13.51
CA SER A 108 -18.80 -7.80 13.58
C SER A 108 -18.09 -9.02 12.98
N ILE A 109 -17.27 -8.78 11.97
CA ILE A 109 -16.56 -9.81 11.20
C ILE A 109 -15.07 -9.53 11.29
N LYS A 110 -14.28 -10.59 11.50
CA LYS A 110 -12.83 -10.54 11.44
C LYS A 110 -12.26 -11.64 10.54
N TYR A 111 -11.22 -11.31 9.78
CA TYR A 111 -10.57 -12.21 8.83
C TYR A 111 -9.05 -12.03 8.80
N GLY A 112 -8.33 -13.08 8.42
CA GLY A 112 -6.92 -13.01 8.08
C GLY A 112 -5.97 -13.49 9.19
N ARG A 113 -4.66 -13.33 8.95
CA ARG A 113 -3.62 -13.85 9.84
C ARG A 113 -3.78 -13.26 11.25
N GLU A 114 -3.72 -14.12 12.28
CA GLU A 114 -3.80 -13.67 13.68
C GLU A 114 -2.67 -12.69 13.99
N SER A 115 -2.95 -11.39 13.94
CA SER A 115 -2.17 -10.41 14.66
C SER A 115 -2.59 -10.41 16.13
N SER A 116 -1.69 -10.03 17.03
CA SER A 116 -1.99 -9.88 18.46
C SER A 116 -3.27 -9.06 18.70
N TYR A 117 -3.53 -8.06 17.85
CA TYR A 117 -4.73 -7.25 17.93
C TYR A 117 -6.00 -7.95 17.42
N LEU A 118 -5.97 -8.57 16.23
CA LEU A 118 -7.13 -9.29 15.67
C LEU A 118 -7.60 -10.44 16.58
N LYS A 119 -6.66 -11.07 17.28
CA LYS A 119 -6.94 -12.14 18.25
C LYS A 119 -7.92 -11.68 19.34
N PHE A 120 -7.70 -10.50 19.93
CA PHE A 120 -8.51 -9.97 21.02
C PHE A 120 -9.68 -9.09 20.56
N LEU A 121 -9.85 -8.91 19.25
CA LEU A 121 -10.97 -8.17 18.68
C LEU A 121 -12.24 -9.04 18.71
N PRO A 122 -13.35 -8.56 19.28
CA PRO A 122 -14.64 -9.24 19.20
C PRO A 122 -15.13 -9.34 17.74
N GLY A 123 -15.77 -10.45 17.39
CA GLY A 123 -16.38 -10.64 16.07
C GLY A 123 -16.37 -12.10 15.63
N LYS A 124 -17.21 -12.42 14.64
CA LYS A 124 -17.20 -13.71 13.95
C LYS A 124 -15.91 -13.81 13.16
N SER A 125 -15.06 -14.78 13.52
CA SER A 125 -13.87 -15.10 12.74
C SER A 125 -14.28 -15.89 11.50
N LEU A 126 -13.73 -15.52 10.35
CA LEU A 126 -13.92 -16.27 9.10
C LEU A 126 -12.64 -17.00 8.74
N GLU A 127 -12.80 -18.22 8.23
CA GLU A 127 -11.69 -19.02 7.70
C GLU A 127 -11.34 -18.62 6.27
N ASN A 128 -12.35 -18.25 5.48
CA ASN A 128 -12.20 -17.77 4.10
C ASN A 128 -12.96 -16.46 3.94
N PHE A 129 -12.35 -15.49 3.24
CA PHE A 129 -12.99 -14.25 2.86
C PHE A 129 -12.48 -13.82 1.50
N ASP A 130 -13.42 -13.74 0.55
CA ASP A 130 -13.17 -13.29 -0.81
C ASP A 130 -14.32 -12.39 -1.22
N PHE A 131 -14.00 -11.15 -1.58
CA PHE A 131 -14.99 -10.18 -2.03
C PHE A 131 -15.73 -10.60 -3.30
N ASN A 132 -15.21 -11.55 -4.07
CA ASN A 132 -15.90 -12.14 -5.23
C ASN A 132 -16.89 -13.24 -4.86
N SER A 133 -16.75 -13.85 -3.69
CA SER A 133 -17.56 -15.02 -3.32
C SER A 133 -19.00 -14.64 -2.98
N LEU A 134 -19.95 -15.43 -3.50
CA LEU A 134 -21.37 -15.25 -3.18
C LEU A 134 -21.65 -15.38 -1.68
N ASP A 135 -20.92 -16.26 -0.99
CA ASP A 135 -21.03 -16.44 0.46
C ASP A 135 -20.64 -15.19 1.23
N THR A 136 -19.54 -14.53 0.86
CA THR A 136 -19.14 -13.25 1.48
C THR A 136 -20.17 -12.17 1.20
N LEU A 137 -20.69 -12.09 -0.03
CA LEU A 137 -21.73 -11.13 -0.40
C LEU A 137 -23.03 -11.35 0.39
N ASN A 138 -23.46 -12.61 0.56
CA ASN A 138 -24.65 -12.97 1.32
C ASN A 138 -24.46 -12.65 2.81
N LEU A 139 -23.32 -13.02 3.39
CA LEU A 139 -22.95 -12.69 4.76
C LEU A 139 -23.00 -11.18 5.01
N LEU A 140 -22.40 -10.38 4.12
CA LEU A 140 -22.40 -8.92 4.24
C LEU A 140 -23.81 -8.31 4.10
N LYS A 141 -24.78 -9.02 3.49
CA LYS A 141 -26.18 -8.59 3.36
C LYS A 141 -27.05 -8.96 4.57
N GLU A 142 -26.66 -9.94 5.39
CA GLU A 142 -27.45 -10.42 6.53
C GLU A 142 -27.87 -9.30 7.47
N LYS A 143 -26.93 -8.39 7.77
CA LYS A 143 -27.14 -7.25 8.67
C LYS A 143 -27.11 -5.93 7.91
N ARG A 144 -27.59 -4.87 8.57
CA ARG A 144 -27.60 -3.53 7.99
C ARG A 144 -26.21 -2.88 8.02
N ILE A 145 -25.43 -3.17 9.06
CA ILE A 145 -24.11 -2.60 9.29
C ILE A 145 -23.12 -3.70 9.67
N THR A 146 -21.96 -3.71 9.05
CA THR A 146 -20.88 -4.65 9.32
C THR A 146 -19.64 -3.87 9.77
N ALA A 147 -19.10 -4.16 10.95
CA ALA A 147 -17.72 -3.80 11.27
C ALA A 147 -16.80 -4.92 10.77
N LEU A 148 -15.91 -4.60 9.85
CA LEU A 148 -14.99 -5.54 9.21
C LEU A 148 -13.55 -5.20 9.61
N ALA A 149 -12.80 -6.21 10.07
CA ALA A 149 -11.38 -6.07 10.34
C ALA A 149 -10.62 -7.24 9.71
N GLY A 150 -9.45 -6.99 9.13
CA GLY A 150 -8.63 -8.10 8.66
C GLY A 150 -7.46 -7.77 7.76
N TRP A 151 -6.59 -8.76 7.60
CA TRP A 151 -5.47 -8.73 6.66
C TRP A 151 -5.03 -10.14 6.24
N PRO A 152 -4.93 -10.43 4.93
CA PRO A 152 -5.29 -9.60 3.80
C PRO A 152 -6.81 -9.61 3.53
N ILE A 153 -7.43 -8.52 3.05
CA ILE A 153 -8.76 -8.58 2.40
C ILE A 153 -8.57 -8.34 0.90
N ARG A 154 -9.01 -9.28 0.05
CA ARG A 154 -8.65 -9.30 -1.37
C ARG A 154 -9.84 -9.58 -2.28
N SER A 155 -9.72 -9.04 -3.48
CA SER A 155 -10.31 -9.52 -4.72
C SER A 155 -9.44 -8.94 -5.83
N TRP A 156 -8.54 -9.76 -6.38
CA TRP A 156 -7.63 -9.34 -7.44
C TRP A 156 -8.34 -9.17 -8.79
N GLU A 157 -9.43 -9.90 -8.99
CA GLU A 157 -10.31 -9.72 -10.15
C GLU A 157 -10.94 -8.32 -10.16
N LEU A 158 -11.57 -7.88 -9.06
CA LEU A 158 -12.15 -6.54 -8.97
C LEU A 158 -11.07 -5.47 -8.96
N PHE A 159 -9.93 -5.73 -8.30
CA PHE A 159 -8.79 -4.82 -8.35
C PHE A 159 -8.38 -4.55 -9.80
N ARG A 160 -8.20 -5.60 -10.60
CA ARG A 160 -7.84 -5.49 -12.02
C ARG A 160 -8.92 -4.81 -12.83
N LYS A 161 -10.19 -5.18 -12.62
CA LYS A 161 -11.34 -4.58 -13.31
C LYS A 161 -11.45 -3.07 -13.07
N HIS A 162 -11.10 -2.61 -11.86
CA HIS A 162 -11.26 -1.22 -11.42
C HIS A 162 -9.92 -0.49 -11.25
N GLU A 163 -8.87 -0.94 -11.92
CA GLU A 163 -7.51 -0.43 -11.75
C GLU A 163 -7.38 1.08 -11.97
N ALA A 164 -8.02 1.61 -13.01
CA ALA A 164 -7.93 3.04 -13.36
C ALA A 164 -8.44 3.94 -12.22
N ILE A 165 -9.55 3.56 -11.58
CA ILE A 165 -10.09 4.32 -10.44
C ILE A 165 -9.26 4.11 -9.17
N ILE A 166 -8.60 2.95 -9.03
CA ILE A 166 -7.66 2.70 -7.93
C ILE A 166 -6.46 3.63 -8.06
N ARG A 167 -5.77 3.65 -9.22
CA ARG A 167 -4.62 4.54 -9.45
C ARG A 167 -5.00 6.01 -9.23
N SER A 168 -6.13 6.46 -9.78
CA SER A 168 -6.56 7.85 -9.59
C SER A 168 -6.85 8.19 -8.13
N SER A 169 -7.46 7.27 -7.37
CA SER A 169 -7.77 7.47 -5.95
C SER A 169 -6.52 7.66 -5.10
N PHE A 170 -5.39 7.07 -5.49
CA PHE A 170 -4.10 7.22 -4.83
C PHE A 170 -3.18 8.24 -5.52
N ALA A 171 -3.74 9.22 -6.23
CA ALA A 171 -2.96 10.36 -6.69
C ALA A 171 -2.33 11.08 -5.49
N ILE A 172 -1.00 11.09 -5.44
CA ILE A 172 -0.22 11.68 -4.33
C ILE A 172 -0.49 13.19 -4.25
N ARG A 173 -0.43 13.74 -3.03
CA ARG A 173 -0.64 15.18 -2.78
C ARG A 173 0.38 16.04 -3.54
N ASN A 174 -0.06 17.21 -3.99
CA ASN A 174 0.70 18.05 -4.93
C ASN A 174 2.02 18.59 -4.38
N ASP A 175 2.12 18.84 -3.08
CA ASP A 175 3.37 19.26 -2.45
C ASP A 175 4.42 18.15 -2.49
N PHE A 176 4.08 16.92 -2.11
CA PHE A 176 4.97 15.77 -2.22
C PHE A 176 5.34 15.49 -3.69
N MET A 177 4.37 15.58 -4.60
CA MET A 177 4.64 15.39 -6.03
C MET A 177 5.56 16.46 -6.60
N ARG A 178 5.40 17.74 -6.22
CA ARG A 178 6.30 18.82 -6.68
C ARG A 178 7.72 18.63 -6.16
N ASN A 179 7.88 18.19 -4.92
CA ASN A 179 9.20 17.87 -4.37
C ASN A 179 9.85 16.72 -5.16
N ALA A 180 9.09 15.65 -5.39
CA ALA A 180 9.55 14.51 -6.18
C ALA A 180 9.94 14.92 -7.61
N GLU A 181 9.10 15.70 -8.29
CA GLU A 181 9.36 16.24 -9.63
C GLU A 181 10.61 17.13 -9.66
N SER A 182 10.86 17.92 -8.61
CA SER A 182 12.05 18.78 -8.52
C SER A 182 13.35 17.98 -8.48
N LEU A 183 13.33 16.79 -7.88
CA LEU A 183 14.46 15.86 -7.87
C LEU A 183 14.54 15.09 -9.19
N ILE A 184 13.41 14.59 -9.71
CA ILE A 184 13.40 13.63 -10.82
C ILE A 184 13.52 14.29 -12.20
N ASN A 185 12.89 15.44 -12.44
CA ASN A 185 12.86 16.04 -13.77
C ASN A 185 14.25 16.42 -14.31
N PRO A 186 15.17 17.00 -13.52
CA PRO A 186 16.54 17.24 -13.98
C PRO A 186 17.29 15.94 -14.35
N LEU A 187 16.99 14.83 -13.67
CA LEU A 187 17.61 13.54 -13.93
C LEU A 187 17.09 12.93 -15.24
N LYS A 188 15.80 13.09 -15.55
CA LYS A 188 15.22 12.64 -16.84
C LYS A 188 15.86 13.32 -18.05
N SER A 189 16.37 14.54 -17.89
CA SER A 189 17.12 15.23 -18.94
C SER A 189 18.58 14.76 -19.07
N LYS A 190 19.12 14.06 -18.05
CA LYS A 190 20.53 13.65 -17.96
C LYS A 190 20.76 12.17 -18.31
N TYR A 191 19.73 11.35 -18.20
CA TYR A 191 19.76 9.89 -18.30
C TYR A 191 18.66 9.41 -19.24
N ASP A 192 18.96 8.37 -20.02
CA ASP A 192 17.99 7.73 -20.92
C ASP A 192 17.00 6.84 -20.13
N ILE A 193 17.46 6.30 -19.00
CA ILE A 193 16.65 5.52 -18.06
C ILE A 193 16.92 6.01 -16.64
N LEU A 194 15.85 6.20 -15.87
CA LEU A 194 15.89 6.24 -14.42
C LEU A 194 15.37 4.93 -13.84
N CYS A 195 16.22 4.24 -13.09
CA CYS A 195 15.84 3.07 -12.31
C CYS A 195 15.73 3.46 -10.83
N GLY A 196 14.50 3.47 -10.31
CA GLY A 196 14.25 3.62 -8.89
C GLY A 196 14.67 2.34 -8.15
N VAL A 197 15.45 2.46 -7.09
CA VAL A 197 15.98 1.32 -6.33
C VAL A 197 15.46 1.41 -4.90
N LEU A 198 14.69 0.41 -4.47
CA LEU A 198 14.30 0.27 -3.07
C LEU A 198 15.29 -0.65 -2.34
N ILE A 199 16.13 -0.05 -1.51
CA ILE A 199 16.94 -0.73 -0.49
C ILE A 199 16.09 -0.88 0.76
N ARG A 200 15.81 -2.12 1.16
CA ARG A 200 14.99 -2.44 2.34
C ARG A 200 15.76 -3.39 3.23
N GLN A 201 16.31 -2.87 4.31
CA GLN A 201 17.26 -3.60 5.16
C GLN A 201 16.75 -3.75 6.61
N ASP A 202 16.11 -2.72 7.16
CA ASP A 202 15.72 -2.62 8.58
C ASP A 202 15.04 -3.88 9.12
N ASP A 203 13.76 -4.07 8.82
CA ASP A 203 13.02 -5.25 9.27
C ASP A 203 13.39 -6.51 8.47
N TYR A 204 14.06 -6.36 7.33
CA TYR A 204 14.39 -7.46 6.44
C TYR A 204 15.48 -8.37 7.00
N ARG A 205 16.28 -7.89 7.95
CA ARG A 205 17.21 -8.74 8.74
C ARG A 205 16.51 -9.90 9.45
N THR A 206 15.22 -9.75 9.78
CA THR A 206 14.45 -10.77 10.52
C THR A 206 13.21 -11.24 9.77
N TRP A 207 12.62 -10.38 8.94
CA TRP A 207 11.47 -10.72 8.10
C TRP A 207 11.83 -11.82 7.11
N ALA A 208 10.91 -12.77 6.89
CA ALA A 208 11.13 -13.96 6.07
C ALA A 208 12.43 -14.72 6.43
N LYS A 209 12.83 -14.71 7.72
CA LYS A 209 14.09 -15.30 8.22
C LYS A 209 15.35 -14.71 7.56
N GLY A 210 15.32 -13.46 7.11
CA GLY A 210 16.45 -12.81 6.46
C GLY A 210 16.62 -13.15 4.98
N MET A 211 15.73 -13.95 4.38
CA MET A 211 15.86 -14.43 3.00
C MET A 211 15.99 -13.31 1.96
N TYR A 212 15.36 -12.16 2.21
CA TYR A 212 15.34 -11.02 1.28
C TYR A 212 16.19 -9.85 1.77
N PHE A 213 17.02 -10.07 2.78
CA PHE A 213 18.00 -9.08 3.21
C PHE A 213 19.20 -9.12 2.25
N PHE A 214 19.53 -7.98 1.67
CA PHE A 214 20.70 -7.80 0.82
C PHE A 214 21.55 -6.65 1.34
N SER A 215 22.85 -6.86 1.40
CA SER A 215 23.86 -5.84 1.69
C SER A 215 23.91 -4.77 0.60
N THR A 216 24.48 -3.62 0.94
CA THR A 216 24.68 -2.52 -0.02
C THR A 216 25.53 -2.97 -1.20
N GLU A 217 26.53 -3.81 -0.95
CA GLU A 217 27.43 -4.38 -1.95
C GLU A 217 26.69 -5.28 -2.94
N GLU A 218 25.74 -6.11 -2.46
CA GLU A 218 24.86 -6.91 -3.32
C GLU A 218 23.98 -6.01 -4.19
N TYR A 219 23.39 -4.95 -3.63
CA TYR A 219 22.65 -3.97 -4.42
C TYR A 219 23.51 -3.33 -5.52
N VAL A 220 24.77 -3.00 -5.24
CA VAL A 220 25.70 -2.48 -6.26
C VAL A 220 25.93 -3.50 -7.39
N VAL A 221 26.02 -4.79 -7.07
CA VAL A 221 26.11 -5.86 -8.09
C VAL A 221 24.84 -5.90 -8.94
N PHE A 222 23.66 -5.91 -8.33
CA PHE A 222 22.38 -5.89 -9.03
C PHE A 222 22.25 -4.67 -9.95
N MET A 223 22.60 -3.48 -9.46
CA MET A 223 22.56 -2.24 -10.26
C MET A 223 23.50 -2.30 -11.46
N LYS A 224 24.70 -2.89 -11.32
CA LYS A 224 25.61 -3.10 -12.45
C LYS A 224 25.02 -4.07 -13.49
N GLN A 225 24.37 -5.15 -13.07
CA GLN A 225 23.68 -6.06 -14.00
C GLN A 225 22.51 -5.38 -14.73
N VAL A 226 21.75 -4.53 -14.04
CA VAL A 226 20.70 -3.71 -14.68
C VAL A 226 21.32 -2.77 -15.72
N ALA A 227 22.40 -2.06 -15.39
CA ALA A 227 23.09 -1.20 -16.36
C ALA A 227 23.56 -2.00 -17.60
N ASN A 228 24.09 -3.20 -17.39
CA ASN A 228 24.52 -4.10 -18.48
C ASN A 228 23.36 -4.62 -19.34
N SER A 229 22.14 -4.67 -18.80
CA SER A 229 20.93 -5.00 -19.57
C SER A 229 20.52 -3.90 -20.55
N PHE A 230 21.12 -2.71 -20.45
CA PHE A 230 20.86 -1.54 -21.28
C PHE A 230 22.16 -0.93 -21.85
N PRO A 231 22.94 -1.67 -22.66
CA PRO A 231 24.32 -1.31 -23.01
C PRO A 231 24.47 0.01 -23.80
N ASN A 232 23.40 0.47 -24.45
CA ASN A 232 23.41 1.70 -25.26
C ASN A 232 22.63 2.86 -24.62
N GLN A 233 22.23 2.72 -23.36
CA GLN A 233 21.43 3.71 -22.65
C GLN A 233 22.12 4.10 -21.35
N LYS A 234 22.23 5.41 -21.13
CA LYS A 234 22.82 5.95 -19.93
C LYS A 234 21.81 5.89 -18.79
N ILE A 235 22.06 5.00 -17.85
CA ILE A 235 21.20 4.80 -16.69
C ILE A 235 21.59 5.68 -15.50
N GLY A 236 20.59 6.25 -14.84
CA GLY A 236 20.67 6.85 -13.52
C GLY A 236 19.86 6.04 -12.51
N PHE A 237 20.35 5.91 -11.28
CA PHE A 237 19.69 5.18 -10.21
C PHE A 237 19.20 6.14 -9.12
N VAL A 238 17.93 6.00 -8.74
CA VAL A 238 17.30 6.80 -7.68
C VAL A 238 17.03 5.91 -6.47
N ILE A 239 17.82 6.05 -5.42
CA ILE A 239 17.86 5.12 -4.27
C ILE A 239 16.96 5.62 -3.14
N ALA A 240 15.93 4.83 -2.83
CA ALA A 240 15.16 4.91 -1.59
C ALA A 240 15.67 3.85 -0.63
N SER A 241 16.08 4.25 0.58
CA SER A 241 16.59 3.34 1.60
C SER A 241 15.97 3.62 2.96
N ASP A 242 15.61 2.56 3.69
CA ASP A 242 15.12 2.64 5.06
C ASP A 242 16.22 2.68 6.13
N GLU A 243 17.47 2.36 5.74
CA GLU A 243 18.67 2.55 6.54
C GLU A 243 19.64 3.55 5.87
N PRO A 244 20.48 4.28 6.62
CA PRO A 244 21.55 5.09 6.05
C PRO A 244 22.49 4.28 5.14
N GLN A 245 22.86 4.85 4.00
CA GLN A 245 23.77 4.20 3.04
C GLN A 245 25.04 5.04 2.88
N GLU A 246 26.18 4.38 2.69
CA GLU A 246 27.47 5.04 2.42
C GLU A 246 27.60 5.35 0.92
N PRO A 247 27.56 6.62 0.48
CA PRO A 247 27.60 6.97 -0.94
C PRO A 247 28.85 6.46 -1.67
N GLN A 248 29.97 6.31 -0.96
CA GLN A 248 31.24 5.83 -1.49
C GLN A 248 31.14 4.43 -2.11
N LYS A 249 30.26 3.58 -1.58
CA LYS A 249 30.04 2.22 -2.11
C LYS A 249 29.45 2.22 -3.52
N PHE A 250 28.86 3.33 -3.95
CA PHE A 250 28.19 3.48 -5.22
C PHE A 250 28.98 4.31 -6.25
N GLU A 251 30.24 4.69 -5.97
CA GLU A 251 31.01 5.63 -6.81
C GLU A 251 31.13 5.23 -8.29
N ALA A 252 31.06 3.93 -8.60
CA ALA A 252 31.09 3.41 -9.97
C ALA A 252 29.75 3.54 -10.72
N LEU A 253 28.71 4.11 -10.10
CA LEU A 253 27.34 4.19 -10.61
C LEU A 253 26.82 5.63 -10.53
N ASN A 254 25.89 5.96 -11.42
CA ASN A 254 25.17 7.23 -11.39
C ASN A 254 24.05 7.17 -10.36
N VAL A 255 24.31 7.52 -9.10
CA VAL A 255 23.32 7.38 -8.02
C VAL A 255 22.83 8.72 -7.47
N TYR A 256 21.56 8.72 -7.07
CA TYR A 256 20.86 9.84 -6.45
C TYR A 256 20.00 9.31 -5.31
N PHE A 257 20.14 9.85 -4.11
CA PHE A 257 19.29 9.43 -2.99
C PHE A 257 17.96 10.20 -3.01
N THR A 258 16.87 9.49 -2.73
CA THR A 258 15.55 10.10 -2.55
C THR A 258 15.54 11.05 -1.36
N SER A 259 14.70 12.08 -1.42
CA SER A 259 14.56 13.08 -0.36
C SER A 259 14.11 12.50 0.99
N GLY A 260 13.30 11.43 0.96
CA GLY A 260 12.80 10.73 2.14
C GLY A 260 13.59 9.49 2.57
N ALA A 261 14.79 9.24 2.00
CA ALA A 261 15.67 8.17 2.48
C ALA A 261 16.08 8.42 3.94
N ALA A 262 16.57 7.40 4.65
CA ALA A 262 16.93 7.52 6.08
C ALA A 262 17.98 8.62 6.41
N LEU A 263 18.71 9.13 5.42
CA LEU A 263 19.64 10.27 5.54
C LEU A 263 18.98 11.63 5.24
N GLY A 264 17.79 11.62 4.67
CA GLY A 264 16.99 12.79 4.35
C GLY A 264 16.11 13.23 5.52
N SER A 265 15.71 14.50 5.49
CA SER A 265 14.79 15.09 6.47
C SER A 265 13.33 15.03 6.03
N ALA A 266 13.06 14.51 4.83
CA ALA A 266 11.76 14.54 4.20
C ALA A 266 10.88 13.34 4.59
N HIS A 267 9.60 13.40 4.25
CA HIS A 267 8.65 12.34 4.60
C HIS A 267 8.85 11.12 3.68
N PHE A 268 8.68 9.89 4.19
CA PHE A 268 8.86 8.65 3.39
C PHE A 268 7.98 8.57 2.12
N ILE A 269 6.88 9.33 2.08
CA ILE A 269 6.01 9.44 0.90
C ILE A 269 6.72 10.13 -0.28
N GLU A 270 7.74 10.95 -0.01
CA GLU A 270 8.51 11.62 -1.06
C GLU A 270 9.39 10.61 -1.80
N SER A 271 10.07 9.71 -1.08
CA SER A 271 10.74 8.56 -1.70
C SER A 271 9.77 7.69 -2.51
N PHE A 272 8.57 7.45 -1.99
CA PHE A 272 7.55 6.70 -2.70
C PHE A 272 7.17 7.41 -4.02
N ALA A 273 6.94 8.72 -3.98
CA ALA A 273 6.60 9.53 -5.14
C ALA A 273 7.75 9.56 -6.17
N GLU A 274 8.99 9.75 -5.71
CA GLU A 274 10.19 9.76 -6.56
C GLU A 274 10.41 8.43 -7.27
N LEU A 275 10.24 7.30 -6.56
CA LEU A 275 10.27 5.97 -7.19
C LEU A 275 9.17 5.81 -8.26
N SER A 276 7.95 6.31 -7.99
CA SER A 276 6.83 6.21 -8.93
C SER A 276 7.02 7.06 -10.21
N LEU A 277 7.98 7.99 -10.21
CA LEU A 277 8.32 8.82 -11.38
C LEU A 277 9.46 8.25 -12.23
N CYS A 278 10.14 7.20 -11.76
CA CYS A 278 11.20 6.50 -12.49
C CYS A 278 10.62 5.60 -13.60
N ASP A 279 11.47 5.18 -14.56
CA ASP A 279 11.07 4.33 -15.70
C ASP A 279 10.99 2.84 -15.34
N TYR A 280 11.69 2.45 -14.28
CA TYR A 280 11.67 1.11 -13.67
C TYR A 280 11.74 1.23 -12.15
N VAL A 281 11.20 0.24 -11.44
CA VAL A 281 11.41 0.09 -9.99
C VAL A 281 12.08 -1.24 -9.69
N MET A 282 13.32 -1.20 -9.25
CA MET A 282 14.07 -2.34 -8.74
C MET A 282 13.82 -2.50 -7.24
N THR A 283 13.29 -3.66 -6.84
CA THR A 283 12.86 -3.87 -5.45
C THR A 283 12.87 -5.34 -5.05
N PRO A 284 13.21 -5.67 -3.79
CA PRO A 284 12.92 -6.98 -3.24
C PRO A 284 11.41 -7.18 -3.02
N PRO A 285 10.93 -8.35 -2.58
CA PRO A 285 9.52 -8.56 -2.24
C PRO A 285 9.01 -7.55 -1.20
N SER A 286 8.51 -6.41 -1.66
CA SER A 286 8.12 -5.26 -0.84
C SER A 286 6.87 -4.60 -1.41
N THR A 287 5.83 -4.48 -0.59
CA THR A 287 4.61 -3.76 -1.01
C THR A 287 4.89 -2.30 -1.33
N PHE A 288 5.90 -1.66 -0.73
CA PHE A 288 6.26 -0.27 -1.01
C PHE A 288 6.75 -0.10 -2.45
N GLY A 289 7.73 -0.89 -2.88
CA GLY A 289 8.27 -0.83 -4.24
C GLY A 289 7.24 -1.24 -5.29
N VAL A 290 6.48 -2.30 -5.01
CA VAL A 290 5.43 -2.77 -5.92
C VAL A 290 4.33 -1.72 -6.12
N TRP A 291 3.90 -1.04 -5.04
CA TRP A 291 2.92 0.04 -5.14
C TRP A 291 3.47 1.28 -5.85
N ALA A 292 4.75 1.62 -5.66
CA ALA A 292 5.36 2.73 -6.39
C ALA A 292 5.36 2.46 -7.91
N ALA A 293 5.74 1.25 -8.32
CA ALA A 293 5.68 0.81 -9.72
C ALA A 293 4.25 0.78 -10.26
N PHE A 294 3.29 0.31 -9.46
CA PHE A 294 1.87 0.33 -9.81
C PHE A 294 1.35 1.77 -9.95
N LEU A 295 1.73 2.73 -9.13
CA LEU A 295 1.26 4.11 -9.34
C LEU A 295 1.97 4.79 -10.51
N GLY A 296 3.25 4.50 -10.74
CA GLY A 296 4.00 4.98 -11.90
C GLY A 296 3.62 4.31 -13.23
N ASN A 297 2.90 3.19 -13.18
CA ASN A 297 2.63 2.32 -14.32
C ASN A 297 3.91 1.90 -15.05
N VAL A 298 4.91 1.45 -14.28
CA VAL A 298 6.22 1.06 -14.78
C VAL A 298 6.58 -0.39 -14.42
N PRO A 299 7.47 -1.04 -15.19
CA PRO A 299 7.90 -2.40 -14.88
C PRO A 299 8.69 -2.48 -13.58
N ILE A 300 8.65 -3.67 -12.96
CA ILE A 300 9.44 -4.00 -11.77
C ILE A 300 10.64 -4.85 -12.17
N ILE A 301 11.80 -4.53 -11.61
CA ILE A 301 13.01 -5.37 -11.66
C ILE A 301 13.07 -6.11 -10.31
N PRO A 302 12.66 -7.39 -10.25
CA PRO A 302 12.59 -8.10 -8.97
C PRO A 302 13.99 -8.50 -8.49
N ILE A 303 14.25 -8.37 -7.19
CA ILE A 303 15.45 -8.90 -6.53
C ILE A 303 15.00 -9.91 -5.48
N TYR A 304 15.42 -11.16 -5.55
CA TYR A 304 14.98 -12.17 -4.59
C TYR A 304 16.06 -13.16 -4.16
N GLU A 305 17.23 -13.14 -4.79
CA GLU A 305 18.38 -13.99 -4.48
C GLU A 305 19.69 -13.18 -4.57
N SER A 306 20.65 -13.49 -3.70
CA SER A 306 21.94 -12.78 -3.61
C SER A 306 22.80 -12.93 -4.86
N ASP A 307 22.77 -14.10 -5.49
CA ASP A 307 23.53 -14.47 -6.69
C ASP A 307 22.67 -14.41 -7.96
N GLN A 308 21.53 -13.72 -7.89
CA GLN A 308 20.60 -13.57 -9.01
C GLN A 308 21.29 -12.98 -10.26
N ASP A 309 20.97 -13.55 -11.42
CA ASP A 309 21.36 -13.03 -12.73
C ASP A 309 20.21 -12.18 -13.32
N ILE A 310 20.29 -10.86 -13.12
CA ILE A 310 19.26 -9.92 -13.58
C ILE A 310 19.36 -9.71 -15.08
N LYS A 311 18.31 -10.14 -15.79
CA LYS A 311 18.11 -9.96 -17.23
C LYS A 311 16.81 -9.26 -17.52
N SER A 312 16.80 -8.41 -18.54
CA SER A 312 15.60 -7.67 -19.00
C SER A 312 14.41 -8.58 -19.36
N ALA A 313 14.68 -9.83 -19.76
CA ALA A 313 13.64 -10.84 -20.00
C ALA A 313 12.82 -11.20 -18.75
N ASN A 314 13.38 -10.99 -17.56
CA ASN A 314 12.77 -11.33 -16.27
C ASN A 314 12.08 -10.13 -15.60
N PHE A 315 11.99 -8.97 -16.29
CA PHE A 315 11.32 -7.79 -15.75
C PHE A 315 9.80 -7.99 -15.78
N LEU A 316 9.16 -7.61 -14.68
CA LEU A 316 7.73 -7.78 -14.45
C LEU A 316 7.00 -6.56 -15.03
N LYS A 317 6.45 -6.70 -16.24
CA LYS A 317 5.89 -5.59 -17.03
C LYS A 317 4.49 -5.19 -16.58
N ASN A 318 3.70 -6.13 -16.08
CA ASN A 318 2.37 -5.86 -15.52
C ASN A 318 2.42 -5.64 -14.01
N HIS A 319 3.52 -5.04 -13.52
CA HIS A 319 3.71 -4.54 -12.16
C HIS A 319 3.19 -5.49 -11.07
N ILE A 320 2.20 -5.06 -10.26
CA ILE A 320 1.62 -5.85 -9.18
C ILE A 320 1.05 -7.20 -9.62
N TYR A 321 0.58 -7.36 -10.86
CA TYR A 321 -0.03 -8.61 -11.30
C TYR A 321 1.00 -9.70 -11.54
N ASP A 322 2.08 -9.36 -12.24
CA ASP A 322 3.19 -10.29 -12.44
C ASP A 322 3.84 -10.63 -11.08
N CYS A 323 3.87 -9.69 -10.12
CA CYS A 323 4.33 -9.99 -8.75
C CYS A 323 3.46 -11.02 -8.02
N LEU A 324 2.15 -11.08 -8.27
CA LEU A 324 1.25 -12.06 -7.64
C LEU A 324 1.52 -13.48 -8.14
N GLU A 325 1.96 -13.61 -9.39
CA GLU A 325 2.27 -14.89 -10.03
C GLU A 325 3.72 -15.32 -9.77
N HIS A 326 4.59 -14.39 -9.35
CA HIS A 326 6.00 -14.66 -9.09
C HIS A 326 6.23 -15.35 -7.72
N PRO A 327 7.02 -16.44 -7.66
CA PRO A 327 7.17 -17.25 -6.44
C PRO A 327 7.75 -16.48 -5.23
N HIS A 328 8.69 -15.56 -5.48
CA HIS A 328 9.27 -14.73 -4.42
C HIS A 328 8.51 -13.44 -4.14
N MET A 329 8.15 -12.66 -5.18
CA MET A 329 7.51 -11.35 -5.00
C MET A 329 6.13 -11.45 -4.35
N SER A 330 5.39 -12.53 -4.63
CA SER A 330 4.04 -12.79 -4.09
C SER A 330 4.01 -12.78 -2.56
N VAL A 331 5.09 -13.20 -1.88
CA VAL A 331 5.19 -13.25 -0.41
C VAL A 331 4.87 -11.91 0.27
N SER A 332 5.13 -10.80 -0.41
CA SER A 332 4.87 -9.46 0.11
C SER A 332 3.47 -8.93 -0.26
N VAL A 333 2.92 -9.31 -1.41
CA VAL A 333 1.68 -8.73 -1.98
C VAL A 333 0.44 -9.60 -1.78
N SER A 334 0.60 -10.92 -1.65
CA SER A 334 -0.48 -11.92 -1.56
C SER A 334 -1.38 -11.72 -0.33
#